data_AF-A0A5E8B1A9-F1
#
_entry.id   AF-A0A5E8B1A9-F1
#
_cell.length_a   1.000
_cell.length_b   1.000
_cell.length_c   1.000
_cell.angle_alpha   90.00
_cell.angle_beta   90.00
_cell.angle_gamma   90.00
#
_symmetry.space_group_name_H-M   'P 1'
#
loop_
_entity.id
_entity.type
_entity.pdbx_description
1 polymer ?
#
loop_
_entity_poly.entity_id
_entity_poly.type
_entity_poly.pdbx_seq_one_letter_code
_entity_poly.pdbx_strand_id
1 'polypeptide(L)'
;MFFFFTFGFSNYPSVIKGFEGIRFYCPRCHNFSLEAQKDHNFFTFCFVPVIPISFSKNLVCTICNHKQATDMSQLEAMKAQQQQQQQQQQQQQQQQQQQQQQQQQQQQYQPLGAGNKQGYQQGYQNYQGQQQQGYSSQGGGYPSQSSNGEYNAPPPQYKQ
;
A
#
# COMPACT_ATOMS: atom_id res chain seq x y z
N MET A 1 -54.13 14.82 39.27
CA MET A 1 -53.33 15.22 38.09
C MET A 1 -52.24 14.19 37.89
N PHE A 2 -52.27 13.41 36.81
CA PHE A 2 -51.16 12.54 36.44
C PHE A 2 -50.25 13.33 35.48
N PHE A 3 -49.01 13.60 35.89
CA PHE A 3 -47.98 14.09 34.99
C PHE A 3 -47.30 12.87 34.37
N PHE A 4 -47.50 12.66 33.07
CA PHE A 4 -46.76 11.65 32.32
C PHE A 4 -45.34 12.16 32.09
N PHE A 5 -44.45 11.89 33.04
CA PHE A 5 -43.03 12.14 32.86
C PHE A 5 -42.44 11.05 31.95
N THR A 6 -42.20 11.39 30.69
CA THR A 6 -41.47 10.53 29.77
C THR A 6 -39.98 10.62 30.10
N PHE A 7 -39.39 9.50 30.50
CA PHE A 7 -37.94 9.34 30.62
C PHE A 7 -37.39 8.74 29.33
N GLY A 8 -36.24 9.22 28.86
CA GLY A 8 -35.60 8.72 27.64
C GLY A 8 -34.08 8.93 27.62
N PHE A 9 -33.47 8.42 26.56
CA PHE A 9 -32.05 8.61 26.25
C PHE A 9 -31.93 9.14 24.83
N SER A 10 -31.14 10.19 24.65
CA SER A 10 -30.85 10.76 23.33
C SER A 10 -29.35 10.79 23.09
N ASN A 11 -28.95 10.32 21.91
CA ASN A 11 -27.56 10.30 21.47
C ASN A 11 -27.33 11.46 20.49
N TYR A 12 -26.37 12.31 20.82
CA TYR A 12 -25.96 13.43 19.97
C TYR A 12 -24.54 13.17 19.47
N PRO A 13 -24.37 12.64 18.24
CA PRO A 13 -23.07 12.43 17.67
C PRO A 13 -22.45 13.74 17.18
N SER A 14 -21.14 13.89 17.34
CA SER A 14 -20.38 15.04 16.83
C SER A 14 -19.01 14.60 16.35
N VAL A 15 -18.47 15.22 15.29
CA VAL A 15 -17.10 14.93 14.84
C VAL A 15 -16.09 15.43 15.87
N ILE A 16 -15.02 14.66 16.11
CA ILE A 16 -13.98 15.04 17.06
C ILE A 16 -13.13 16.17 16.46
N LYS A 17 -13.03 17.29 17.20
CA LYS A 17 -12.17 18.44 16.81
C LYS A 17 -10.73 17.98 16.58
N GLY A 18 -10.13 18.43 15.49
CA GLY A 18 -8.75 18.04 15.10
C GLY A 18 -8.64 16.71 14.34
N PHE A 19 -9.77 16.00 14.16
CA PHE A 19 -9.91 14.82 13.30
C PHE A 19 -10.89 15.04 12.14
N GLU A 20 -11.26 16.30 11.90
CA GLU A 20 -12.08 16.70 10.77
C GLU A 20 -11.38 16.36 9.46
N GLY A 21 -12.08 15.68 8.55
CA GLY A 21 -11.55 15.26 7.25
C GLY A 21 -10.54 14.10 7.30
N ILE A 22 -10.16 13.61 8.47
CA ILE A 22 -9.28 12.44 8.60
C ILE A 22 -10.13 11.18 8.48
N ARG A 23 -9.79 10.34 7.49
CA ARG A 23 -10.45 9.06 7.24
C ARG A 23 -9.52 7.93 7.63
N PHE A 24 -10.01 7.01 8.44
CA PHE A 24 -9.27 5.80 8.83
C PHE A 24 -9.74 4.59 8.03
N TYR A 25 -8.86 3.59 7.96
CA TYR A 25 -9.12 2.35 7.26
C TYR A 25 -10.12 1.48 8.02
N CYS A 26 -11.23 1.12 7.38
CA CYS A 26 -12.23 0.24 7.96
C CYS A 26 -11.88 -1.25 7.73
N PRO A 27 -11.76 -2.07 8.79
CA PRO A 27 -11.45 -3.49 8.64
C PRO A 27 -12.62 -4.32 8.06
N ARG A 28 -13.83 -3.74 8.00
CA ARG A 28 -15.02 -4.44 7.50
C ARG A 28 -15.25 -4.26 6.00
N CYS A 29 -15.12 -3.04 5.47
CA CYS A 29 -15.33 -2.75 4.05
C CYS A 29 -14.03 -2.51 3.27
N HIS A 30 -12.87 -2.56 3.94
CA HIS A 30 -11.55 -2.32 3.34
C HIS A 30 -11.44 -0.97 2.62
N ASN A 31 -12.18 0.04 3.10
CA ASN A 31 -12.17 1.40 2.56
C ASN A 31 -11.81 2.42 3.66
N PHE A 32 -11.19 3.54 3.25
CA PHE A 32 -10.88 4.68 4.13
C PHE A 32 -12.13 5.51 4.38
N SER A 33 -13.00 5.02 5.26
CA SER A 33 -14.33 5.61 5.49
C SER A 33 -14.71 5.69 6.97
N LEU A 34 -13.80 5.33 7.87
CA LEU A 34 -13.99 5.55 9.31
C LEU A 34 -13.77 7.03 9.64
N GLU A 35 -14.69 7.60 10.41
CA GLU A 35 -14.57 8.94 10.98
C GLU A 35 -14.60 8.91 12.51
N ALA A 36 -13.82 9.80 13.10
CA ALA A 36 -13.80 9.99 14.54
C ALA A 36 -15.02 10.77 15.02
N GLN A 37 -15.85 10.12 15.83
CA GLN A 37 -17.07 10.67 16.36
C GLN A 37 -17.07 10.62 17.90
N LYS A 38 -17.47 11.71 18.53
CA LYS A 38 -17.80 11.80 19.94
C LYS A 38 -19.31 11.68 20.10
N ASP A 39 -19.71 10.62 20.78
CA ASP A 39 -21.10 10.35 21.14
C ASP A 39 -21.36 10.89 22.54
N HIS A 40 -22.38 11.74 22.66
CA HIS A 40 -22.82 12.30 23.94
C HIS A 40 -24.22 11.77 24.22
N ASN A 41 -24.35 10.91 25.23
CA ASN A 41 -25.65 10.38 25.66
C ASN A 41 -26.22 11.25 26.76
N PHE A 42 -27.43 11.76 26.56
CA PHE A 42 -28.15 12.58 27.54
C PHE A 42 -29.36 11.83 28.07
N PHE A 43 -29.58 11.94 29.37
CA PHE A 43 -30.86 11.64 30.01
C PHE A 43 -31.86 12.71 29.60
N THR A 44 -32.93 12.30 28.95
CA THR A 44 -34.04 13.20 28.63
C THR A 44 -35.16 13.04 29.65
N PHE A 45 -35.64 14.16 30.16
CA PHE A 45 -36.81 14.24 31.02
C PHE A 45 -37.80 15.19 30.37
N CYS A 46 -39.01 14.70 30.09
CA CYS A 46 -40.04 15.49 29.40
C CYS A 46 -39.51 16.15 28.10
N PHE A 47 -38.82 15.37 27.26
CA PHE A 47 -38.20 15.80 26.00
C PHE A 47 -37.07 16.84 26.10
N VAL A 48 -36.69 17.26 27.31
CA VAL A 48 -35.54 18.14 27.53
C VAL A 48 -34.33 17.27 27.91
N PRO A 49 -33.19 17.34 27.21
CA PRO A 49 -31.95 16.68 27.65
C PRO A 49 -31.39 17.40 28.88
N VAL A 50 -31.56 16.81 30.06
CA VAL A 50 -31.22 17.46 31.34
C VAL A 50 -29.81 17.10 31.81
N ILE A 51 -29.41 15.83 31.72
CA ILE A 51 -28.15 15.35 32.32
C ILE A 51 -27.32 14.57 31.30
N PRO A 52 -26.08 14.95 31.00
CA PRO A 52 -25.17 14.11 30.22
C PRO A 52 -24.73 12.89 31.05
N ILE A 53 -24.95 11.69 30.52
CA ILE A 53 -24.67 10.42 31.21
C ILE A 53 -23.30 9.88 30.81
N SER A 54 -23.00 9.89 29.51
CA SER A 54 -21.75 9.32 29.01
C SER A 54 -21.23 10.03 27.78
N PHE A 55 -19.91 10.13 27.72
CA PHE A 55 -19.15 10.63 26.59
C PHE A 55 -18.30 9.49 26.06
N SER A 56 -18.65 8.96 24.91
CA SER A 56 -17.90 7.89 24.25
C SER A 56 -17.24 8.43 22.99
N LYS A 57 -16.09 7.88 22.65
CA LYS A 57 -15.37 8.21 21.42
C LYS A 57 -15.33 6.94 20.58
N ASN A 58 -15.85 7.04 19.38
CA ASN A 58 -16.05 5.91 18.49
C ASN A 58 -15.58 6.29 17.09
N LEU A 59 -14.95 5.34 16.41
CA LEU A 59 -14.75 5.39 14.97
C LEU A 59 -15.98 4.78 14.30
N VAL A 60 -16.63 5.55 13.43
CA VAL A 60 -17.85 5.12 12.72
C VAL A 60 -17.59 5.11 11.23
N CYS A 61 -17.89 3.99 10.57
CA CYS A 61 -17.74 3.86 9.12
C CYS A 61 -18.97 4.43 8.42
N THR A 62 -18.77 5.39 7.50
CA THR A 62 -19.88 5.99 6.74
C THR A 62 -20.49 5.05 5.70
N ILE A 63 -19.83 3.93 5.37
CA ILE A 63 -20.29 2.96 4.36
C ILE A 63 -21.06 1.80 5.02
N CYS A 64 -20.42 1.09 5.95
CA CYS A 64 -20.99 -0.13 6.53
C CYS A 64 -21.47 0.04 7.98
N ASN A 65 -21.42 1.27 8.51
CA ASN A 65 -21.84 1.61 9.87
C ASN A 65 -21.14 0.78 10.97
N HIS A 66 -19.95 0.25 10.68
CA HIS A 66 -19.10 -0.38 11.69
C HIS A 66 -18.67 0.65 12.73
N LYS A 67 -18.84 0.31 14.01
CA LYS A 67 -18.45 1.14 15.15
C LYS A 67 -17.32 0.46 15.91
N GLN A 68 -16.25 1.21 16.15
CA GLN A 68 -15.12 0.76 16.95
C GLN A 68 -14.91 1.75 18.10
N ALA A 69 -14.99 1.26 19.34
CA ALA A 69 -14.66 2.07 20.51
C ALA A 69 -13.16 2.42 20.47
N THR A 70 -12.83 3.69 20.67
CA THR A 70 -11.45 4.17 20.57
C THR A 70 -11.19 5.30 21.54
N ASP A 71 -10.00 5.33 22.12
CA ASP A 71 -9.56 6.40 22.99
C ASP A 71 -8.81 7.49 22.21
N MET A 72 -8.66 8.69 22.81
CA MET A 72 -7.93 9.79 22.16
C MET A 72 -6.49 9.41 21.83
N SER A 73 -5.81 8.71 22.73
CA SER A 73 -4.42 8.27 22.52
C SER A 73 -4.28 7.34 21.31
N GLN A 74 -5.23 6.40 21.14
CA GLN A 74 -5.25 5.49 19.99
C GLN A 74 -5.54 6.25 18.69
N LEU A 75 -6.44 7.21 18.75
CA LEU A 75 -6.81 8.02 17.59
C LEU A 75 -5.65 8.91 17.13
N GLU A 76 -4.93 9.51 18.08
CA GLU A 76 -3.70 10.27 17.81
C GLU A 76 -2.60 9.37 17.24
N ALA A 77 -2.41 8.17 17.79
CA ALA A 77 -1.46 7.20 17.27
C ALA A 77 -1.79 6.80 15.83
N MET A 78 -3.07 6.53 15.52
CA MET A 78 -3.51 6.21 14.16
C MET A 78 -3.28 7.39 13.20
N LYS A 79 -3.55 8.63 13.63
CA LYS A 79 -3.28 9.83 12.82
C LYS A 79 -1.78 10.00 12.55
N ALA A 80 -0.94 9.80 13.56
CA ALA A 80 0.51 9.88 13.41
C ALA A 80 1.04 8.80 12.44
N GLN A 81 0.52 7.57 12.55
CA GLN A 81 0.87 6.48 11.65
C GLN A 81 0.48 6.78 10.19
N GLN A 82 -0.68 7.38 9.96
CA GLN A 82 -1.13 7.76 8.63
C GLN A 82 -0.27 8.87 8.02
N GLN A 83 0.18 9.83 8.82
CA GLN A 83 1.11 10.88 8.37
C GLN A 83 2.49 10.32 8.00
N GLN A 84 3.01 9.36 8.77
CA GLN A 84 4.29 8.71 8.46
C GLN A 84 4.24 7.91 7.14
N GLN A 85 3.13 7.20 6.88
CA GLN A 85 2.96 6.46 5.62
C GLN A 85 2.94 7.39 4.40
N GLN A 86 2.30 8.56 4.50
CA GLN A 86 2.29 9.54 3.40
C GLN A 86 3.68 10.10 3.10
N GLN A 87 4.51 10.35 4.12
CA GLN A 87 5.88 10.83 3.92
C GLN A 87 6.77 9.78 3.23
N GLN A 88 6.65 8.50 3.59
CA GLN A 88 7.41 7.44 2.94
C GLN A 88 7.05 7.27 1.46
N GLN A 89 5.77 7.39 1.11
CA GLN A 89 5.35 7.30 -0.31
C GLN A 89 5.91 8.45 -1.16
N GLN A 90 5.99 9.68 -0.61
CA GLN A 90 6.59 10.81 -1.33
C GLN A 90 8.09 10.62 -1.56
N GLN A 91 8.84 10.09 -0.58
CA GLN A 91 10.27 9.83 -0.76
C GLN A 91 10.54 8.76 -1.83
N GLN A 92 9.73 7.69 -1.88
CA GLN A 92 9.90 6.66 -2.91
C GLN A 92 9.67 7.20 -4.33
N GLN A 93 8.67 8.08 -4.52
CA GLN A 93 8.44 8.70 -5.83
C GLN A 93 9.59 9.60 -6.29
N GLN A 94 10.22 10.35 -5.38
CA GLN A 94 11.39 11.17 -5.72
C GLN A 94 12.60 10.33 -6.14
N GLN A 95 12.86 9.20 -5.48
CA GLN A 95 13.98 8.32 -5.87
C GLN A 95 13.79 7.69 -7.26
N GLN A 96 12.56 7.32 -7.62
CA GLN A 96 12.28 6.78 -8.96
C GLN A 96 12.50 7.83 -10.07
N GLN A 97 12.16 9.10 -9.82
CA GLN A 97 12.42 10.17 -10.80
C GLN A 97 13.92 10.42 -11.01
N GLN A 98 14.73 10.35 -9.96
CA GLN A 98 16.19 10.50 -10.10
C GLN A 98 16.83 9.35 -10.89
N GLN A 99 16.37 8.11 -10.72
CA GLN A 99 16.90 6.99 -11.52
C GLN A 99 16.55 7.10 -13.00
N GLN A 100 15.36 7.59 -13.35
CA GLN A 100 15.00 7.80 -14.76
C GLN A 100 15.84 8.89 -15.43
N GLN A 101 16.20 9.97 -14.72
CA GLN A 101 17.10 10.99 -15.28
C GLN A 101 18.51 10.46 -15.53
N GLN A 102 19.04 9.59 -14.66
CA GLN A 102 20.36 8.99 -14.90
C GLN A 102 20.37 8.04 -16.10
N GLN A 103 19.30 7.27 -16.34
CA GLN A 103 19.23 6.40 -17.52
C GLN A 103 19.13 7.18 -18.83
N GLN A 104 18.45 8.33 -18.86
CA GLN A 104 18.40 9.18 -20.07
C GLN A 104 19.77 9.79 -20.40
N GLN A 105 20.58 10.17 -19.41
CA GLN A 105 21.93 10.68 -19.68
C GLN A 105 22.87 9.60 -20.24
N GLN A 106 22.73 8.33 -19.86
CA GLN A 106 23.56 7.25 -20.41
C GLN A 106 23.21 6.91 -21.87
N GLN A 107 21.93 7.01 -22.28
CA GLN A 107 21.56 6.75 -23.69
C GLN A 107 22.03 7.87 -24.63
N GLN A 108 22.15 9.11 -24.14
CA GLN A 108 22.69 10.20 -24.95
C GLN A 108 24.21 10.07 -25.20
N TYR A 109 24.92 9.22 -24.45
CA TYR A 109 26.36 8.97 -24.60
C TYR A 109 26.71 7.70 -25.40
N GLN A 110 25.83 7.21 -26.28
CA GLN A 110 26.26 6.25 -27.29
C GLN A 110 27.08 6.97 -28.38
N PRO A 111 28.39 6.64 -28.55
CA PRO A 111 29.20 7.27 -29.58
C PRO A 111 28.69 6.86 -30.97
N LEU A 112 28.24 7.84 -31.75
CA LEU A 112 28.15 7.75 -33.21
C LEU A 112 29.57 7.56 -33.76
N GLY A 113 30.07 6.34 -33.83
CA GLY A 113 31.37 6.11 -34.47
C GLY A 113 32.03 4.78 -34.17
N ALA A 114 31.59 3.71 -34.84
CA ALA A 114 32.46 2.61 -35.23
C ALA A 114 31.90 1.91 -36.48
N GLY A 115 31.86 2.67 -37.58
CA GLY A 115 31.68 2.12 -38.91
C GLY A 115 32.81 1.13 -39.24
N ASN A 116 32.39 -0.10 -39.48
CA ASN A 116 33.00 -1.17 -40.27
C ASN A 116 34.42 -0.90 -40.83
N LYS A 117 35.45 -1.50 -40.19
CA LYS A 117 36.76 -1.78 -40.81
C LYS A 117 36.95 -3.30 -40.99
N GLN A 118 36.08 -3.96 -41.75
CA GLN A 118 36.32 -5.31 -42.24
C GLN A 118 36.68 -5.23 -43.72
N GLY A 119 37.96 -5.05 -44.05
CA GLY A 119 38.32 -4.91 -45.45
C GLY A 119 39.80 -4.96 -45.84
N TYR A 120 40.74 -5.43 -45.02
CA TYR A 120 42.13 -5.64 -45.48
C TYR A 120 42.86 -6.75 -44.70
N GLN A 121 42.32 -7.98 -44.67
CA GLN A 121 43.10 -9.14 -44.22
C GLN A 121 42.49 -10.49 -44.64
N GLN A 122 42.18 -10.70 -45.92
CA GLN A 122 41.84 -12.03 -46.42
C GLN A 122 42.48 -12.20 -47.79
N GLY A 123 43.71 -12.72 -47.82
CA GLY A 123 44.44 -12.82 -49.07
C GLY A 123 45.68 -13.71 -49.09
N TYR A 124 45.91 -14.61 -48.12
CA TYR A 124 47.02 -15.59 -48.23
C TYR A 124 46.75 -16.89 -47.45
N GLN A 125 45.60 -17.53 -47.64
CA GLN A 125 45.37 -18.91 -47.17
C GLN A 125 44.44 -19.65 -48.13
N ASN A 126 44.90 -19.89 -49.35
CA ASN A 126 44.22 -20.81 -50.24
C ASN A 126 45.25 -21.53 -51.12
N TYR A 127 45.98 -22.48 -50.54
CA TYR A 127 46.45 -23.65 -51.29
C TYR A 127 46.61 -24.82 -50.32
N GLN A 128 45.97 -25.92 -50.70
CA GLN A 128 46.17 -27.30 -50.25
C GLN A 128 45.50 -27.72 -48.93
N GLY A 129 44.43 -28.49 -49.07
CA GLY A 129 43.84 -29.23 -47.96
C GLY A 129 42.41 -29.72 -48.14
N GLN A 130 41.94 -29.98 -49.37
CA GLN A 130 40.75 -30.81 -49.58
C GLN A 130 41.12 -32.25 -49.22
N GLN A 131 40.49 -32.81 -48.18
CA GLN A 131 39.96 -34.18 -48.15
C GLN A 131 39.35 -34.54 -46.77
N GLN A 132 38.26 -35.30 -46.83
CA GLN A 132 37.57 -36.06 -45.78
C GLN A 132 36.49 -35.29 -44.99
N GLN A 133 35.21 -35.43 -45.32
CA GLN A 133 34.28 -36.57 -45.20
C GLN A 133 33.61 -36.68 -43.83
N GLY A 134 32.27 -36.57 -43.86
CA GLY A 134 31.36 -37.34 -43.01
C GLY A 134 31.05 -36.75 -41.63
N TYR A 135 29.77 -36.49 -41.38
CA TYR A 135 28.90 -37.25 -40.47
C TYR A 135 27.77 -36.37 -39.93
N SER A 136 26.56 -36.87 -40.17
CA SER A 136 25.24 -36.39 -39.76
C SER A 136 24.87 -36.81 -38.34
N SER A 137 24.15 -35.96 -37.59
CA SER A 137 23.13 -36.34 -36.59
C SER A 137 22.45 -35.03 -36.12
N GLN A 138 21.16 -34.74 -36.31
CA GLN A 138 19.93 -35.32 -35.74
C GLN A 138 19.89 -35.44 -34.21
N GLY A 139 18.85 -34.81 -33.62
CA GLY A 139 18.42 -34.88 -32.21
C GLY A 139 18.13 -33.48 -31.65
N GLY A 140 17.00 -33.11 -31.07
CA GLY A 140 15.82 -33.84 -30.58
C GLY A 140 15.50 -33.43 -29.13
N GLY A 141 14.34 -32.79 -28.89
CA GLY A 141 13.65 -32.68 -27.58
C GLY A 141 14.15 -31.60 -26.60
N TYR A 142 13.40 -31.02 -25.65
CA TYR A 142 12.00 -31.03 -25.16
C TYR A 142 11.83 -29.77 -24.26
N PRO A 143 10.63 -29.39 -23.78
CA PRO A 143 10.41 -28.17 -23.00
C PRO A 143 10.57 -28.38 -21.48
N SER A 144 11.00 -27.36 -20.74
CA SER A 144 11.01 -27.34 -19.27
C SER A 144 9.98 -26.37 -18.69
N GLN A 145 9.05 -26.92 -17.92
CA GLN A 145 8.21 -26.20 -16.98
C GLN A 145 9.01 -25.96 -15.68
N SER A 146 9.00 -24.75 -15.15
CA SER A 146 9.59 -24.44 -13.85
C SER A 146 8.47 -24.05 -12.88
N SER A 147 8.21 -24.95 -11.95
CA SER A 147 7.47 -24.74 -10.71
C SER A 147 8.44 -24.30 -9.62
N ASN A 148 8.21 -23.15 -9.00
CA ASN A 148 8.82 -22.81 -7.71
C ASN A 148 7.70 -22.48 -6.72
N GLY A 149 7.44 -23.41 -5.81
CA GLY A 149 6.90 -23.12 -4.50
C GLY A 149 8.08 -22.86 -3.57
N GLU A 150 8.04 -21.75 -2.84
CA GLU A 150 9.04 -21.47 -1.81
C GLU A 150 8.36 -20.93 -0.54
N TYR A 151 8.92 -21.40 0.57
CA TYR A 151 8.30 -21.66 1.85
C TYR A 151 8.40 -20.41 2.75
N ASN A 152 7.28 -19.90 3.25
CA ASN A 152 7.30 -18.82 4.24
C ASN A 152 7.52 -19.38 5.65
N ALA A 153 8.67 -19.07 6.24
CA ALA A 153 8.98 -19.32 7.64
C ALA A 153 8.26 -18.29 8.56
N PRO A 154 7.75 -18.69 9.74
CA PRO A 154 7.18 -17.75 10.70
C PRO A 154 8.25 -16.98 11.50
N PRO A 155 7.97 -15.73 11.92
CA PRO A 155 8.91 -14.91 12.70
C PRO A 155 9.06 -15.37 14.16
N PRO A 156 10.19 -15.03 14.82
CA PRO A 156 10.52 -15.51 16.16
C PRO A 156 9.69 -14.82 17.26
N GLN A 157 9.23 -15.65 18.21
CA GLN A 157 8.58 -15.25 19.46
C GLN A 157 9.65 -14.84 20.48
N TYR A 158 9.61 -13.59 20.94
CA TYR A 158 10.38 -13.12 22.09
C TYR A 158 9.57 -13.41 23.36
N LYS A 159 10.11 -14.26 24.24
CA LYS A 159 9.58 -14.51 25.59
C LYS A 159 9.98 -13.36 26.52
N GLN A 160 9.03 -12.92 27.36
CA GLN A 160 9.27 -12.11 28.55
C GLN A 160 9.94 -12.95 29.64
#